data_AF-A0A7T5RXP0-F1
#
_entry.id   AF-A0A7T5RXP0-F1
#
_cell.length_a   1.000
_cell.length_b   1.000
_cell.length_c   1.000
_cell.angle_alpha   90.00
_cell.angle_beta   90.00
_cell.angle_gamma   90.00
#
_symmetry.space_group_name_H-M   'P 1'
#
loop_
_entity.id
_entity.type
_entity.pdbx_description
1 polymer ?
#
loop_
_entity_poly.entity_id
_entity_poly.type
_entity_poly.pdbx_seq_one_letter_code
_entity_poly.pdbx_strand_id
1 'polypeptide(L)'
;MKLSSSRQKTHLIIEIIGWLSVALIILAYAMVSFDVFASQTSTYQILNFIGAIGIIFHSVAKKDYQPAALNIIWALIALIALAQLL
;
A
#
# COMPACT_ATOMS: atom_id res chain seq x y z
N MET A 1 14.92 -23.66 14.55
CA MET A 1 15.23 -23.90 13.12
C MET A 1 15.75 -22.61 12.50
N LYS A 2 17.07 -22.46 12.33
CA LYS A 2 17.71 -21.24 11.78
C LYS A 2 17.44 -21.21 10.27
N LEU A 3 16.71 -20.21 9.77
CA LEU A 3 16.45 -20.04 8.33
C LEU A 3 17.77 -19.84 7.59
N SER A 4 17.87 -20.29 6.34
CA SER A 4 19.04 -20.00 5.49
C SER A 4 19.19 -18.48 5.31
N SER A 5 20.43 -18.00 5.22
CA SER A 5 20.75 -16.57 5.06
C SER A 5 19.96 -15.90 3.91
N SER A 6 19.72 -16.63 2.81
CA SER A 6 18.90 -16.14 1.69
C SER A 6 17.43 -15.92 2.07
N ARG A 7 16.80 -16.86 2.79
CA ARG A 7 15.39 -16.72 3.22
C ARG A 7 15.19 -15.57 4.20
N GLN A 8 16.18 -15.31 5.06
CA GLN A 8 16.14 -14.18 6.00
C GLN A 8 16.14 -12.83 5.26
N LYS A 9 16.97 -12.68 4.22
CA LYS A 9 17.01 -11.46 3.39
C LYS A 9 15.67 -11.20 2.70
N THR A 10 15.06 -12.23 2.11
CA THR A 10 13.74 -12.11 1.46
C THR A 10 12.67 -11.68 2.47
N HIS A 11 12.66 -12.27 3.67
CA HIS A 11 11.74 -11.87 4.73
C HIS A 11 11.90 -10.40 5.12
N LEU A 12 13.14 -9.94 5.30
CA LEU A 12 13.43 -8.54 5.65
C LEU A 12 12.94 -7.56 4.56
N ILE A 13 13.17 -7.87 3.29
CA ILE A 13 12.70 -7.05 2.16
C ILE A 13 11.17 -6.96 2.17
N ILE A 14 10.49 -8.09 2.39
CA ILE A 14 9.03 -8.12 2.48
C ILE A 14 8.54 -7.22 3.63
N GLU A 15 9.12 -7.31 4.82
CA GLU A 15 8.73 -6.45 5.95
C GLU A 15 8.97 -4.96 5.66
N ILE A 16 10.12 -4.60 5.07
CA ILE A 16 10.42 -3.21 4.72
C ILE A 16 9.37 -2.67 3.73
N ILE A 17 9.04 -3.44 2.70
CA ILE A 17 7.99 -3.07 1.75
C ILE A 17 6.66 -2.86 2.48
N GLY A 18 6.26 -3.81 3.33
CA GLY A 18 5.02 -3.72 4.11
C GLY A 18 4.94 -2.45 4.96
N TRP A 19 6.00 -2.14 5.72
CA TRP A 19 6.03 -0.93 6.56
C TRP A 19 6.08 0.37 5.75
N LEU A 20 6.80 0.40 4.62
CA LEU A 20 6.77 1.56 3.72
C LEU A 20 5.37 1.78 3.14
N SER A 21 4.66 0.72 2.76
CA SER A 21 3.27 0.81 2.28
C SER A 21 2.32 1.34 3.33
N VAL A 22 2.44 0.87 4.58
CA VAL A 22 1.67 1.41 5.72
C VAL A 22 1.94 2.89 5.91
N ALA A 23 3.21 3.33 5.85
CA ALA A 23 3.57 4.73 5.96
C ALA A 23 2.93 5.60 4.85
N LEU A 24 2.88 5.10 3.61
CA LEU A 24 2.24 5.80 2.49
C LEU A 24 0.72 5.95 2.68
N ILE A 25 0.03 4.88 3.09
CA ILE A 25 -1.42 4.94 3.35
C ILE A 25 -1.73 5.88 4.52
N ILE A 26 -0.96 5.82 5.60
CA ILE A 26 -1.13 6.72 6.75
C ILE A 26 -0.86 8.17 6.34
N LEU A 27 0.17 8.43 5.53
CA LEU A 27 0.45 9.77 5.03
C LEU A 27 -0.71 10.29 4.18
N ALA A 28 -1.23 9.48 3.27
CA ALA A 28 -2.39 9.86 2.45
C ALA A 28 -3.63 10.14 3.32
N TYR A 29 -3.90 9.30 4.32
CA TYR A 29 -4.99 9.50 5.26
C TYR A 29 -4.80 10.76 6.11
N ALA A 30 -3.59 11.04 6.58
CA ALA A 30 -3.27 12.27 7.31
C ALA A 30 -3.48 13.51 6.44
N MET A 31 -3.04 13.47 5.18
CA MET A 31 -3.22 14.58 4.25
C MET A 31 -4.69 14.98 4.06
N VAL A 32 -5.60 14.00 3.95
CA VAL A 32 -7.04 14.28 3.82
C VAL A 32 -7.69 14.61 5.15
N SER A 33 -7.24 14.01 6.26
CA SER A 33 -7.83 14.25 7.59
C SER A 33 -7.51 15.62 8.17
N PHE A 34 -6.39 16.22 7.73
CA PHE A 34 -5.97 17.56 8.14
C PHE A 34 -6.15 18.60 7.03
N ASP A 35 -7.00 18.32 6.03
CA ASP A 35 -7.32 19.22 4.92
C ASP A 35 -6.09 19.76 4.14
N VAL A 36 -4.96 19.05 4.19
CA VAL A 36 -3.75 19.37 3.42
C VAL A 36 -4.01 19.16 1.93
N PHE A 37 -4.74 18.08 1.60
CA PHE A 37 -5.21 17.79 0.24
C PHE A 37 -6.64 17.26 0.27
N ALA A 38 -7.43 17.62 -0.74
CA ALA A 38 -8.70 16.95 -0.98
C ALA A 38 -8.49 15.51 -1.47
N SER A 39 -9.46 14.63 -1.19
CA SER A 39 -9.48 13.25 -1.71
C SER A 39 -9.49 13.18 -3.25
N GLN A 40 -9.89 14.26 -3.92
CA GLN A 40 -9.93 14.40 -5.38
C GLN A 40 -8.62 14.93 -5.96
N THR A 41 -7.49 14.71 -5.29
CA THR A 41 -6.17 15.12 -5.79
C THR A 41 -5.38 13.94 -6.32
N SER A 42 -4.65 14.13 -7.43
CA SER A 42 -3.84 13.07 -8.02
C SER A 42 -2.76 12.57 -7.05
N THR A 43 -2.17 13.45 -6.24
CA THR A 43 -1.19 13.08 -5.20
C THR A 43 -1.80 12.11 -4.18
N TYR A 44 -2.98 12.42 -3.65
CA TYR A 44 -3.66 11.53 -2.70
C TYR A 44 -3.96 10.16 -3.30
N GLN A 45 -4.46 10.13 -4.55
CA GLN A 45 -4.80 8.88 -5.21
C GLN A 45 -3.55 8.05 -5.59
N ILE A 46 -2.45 8.71 -5.99
CA ILE A 46 -1.15 8.04 -6.25
C ILE A 46 -0.61 7.41 -4.97
N LEU A 47 -0.62 8.13 -3.84
CA LEU A 47 -0.15 7.60 -2.56
C LEU A 47 -0.98 6.38 -2.13
N ASN A 48 -2.31 6.46 -2.25
CA ASN A 48 -3.21 5.34 -1.96
C ASN A 48 -2.94 4.15 -2.87
N PHE A 49 -2.76 4.37 -4.17
CA PHE A 49 -2.51 3.31 -5.14
C PHE A 49 -1.17 2.60 -4.86
N ILE A 50 -0.08 3.35 -4.71
CA ILE A 50 1.26 2.77 -4.43
C ILE A 50 1.26 2.04 -3.08
N GLY A 51 0.65 2.65 -2.05
CA GLY A 51 0.50 2.03 -0.73
C GLY A 51 -0.28 0.72 -0.81
N ALA A 52 -1.42 0.70 -1.51
CA ALA A 52 -2.25 -0.48 -1.67
C ALA A 52 -1.51 -1.61 -2.41
N ILE A 53 -0.82 -1.32 -3.52
CA ILE A 53 -0.03 -2.31 -4.27
C ILE A 53 1.03 -2.97 -3.38
N GLY A 54 1.72 -2.19 -2.55
CA GLY A 54 2.73 -2.76 -1.66
C GLY A 54 2.15 -3.60 -0.51
N ILE A 55 0.97 -3.26 0.03
CA ILE A 55 0.25 -4.12 0.99
C ILE A 55 -0.20 -5.42 0.31
N ILE A 56 -0.70 -5.38 -0.93
CA ILE A 56 -1.05 -6.60 -1.68
C ILE A 56 0.17 -7.51 -1.78
N PHE A 57 1.33 -6.98 -2.20
CA PHE A 57 2.57 -7.75 -2.31
C PHE A 57 2.99 -8.36 -0.97
N HIS A 58 3.03 -7.56 0.11
CA HIS A 58 3.39 -8.04 1.45
C HIS A 58 2.45 -9.13 1.96
N SER A 59 1.15 -8.93 1.77
CA SER A 59 0.10 -9.81 2.31
C SER A 59 0.06 -11.15 1.56
N VAL A 60 0.15 -11.11 0.22
CA VAL A 60 0.26 -12.33 -0.60
C VAL A 60 1.53 -13.10 -0.27
N ALA A 61 2.67 -12.42 -0.07
CA ALA A 61 3.92 -13.06 0.32
C ALA A 61 3.83 -13.77 1.68
N LYS A 62 2.97 -13.28 2.59
CA LYS A 62 2.68 -13.90 3.90
C LYS A 62 1.48 -14.85 3.90
N LYS A 63 0.80 -15.02 2.75
CA LYS A 63 -0.46 -15.78 2.62
C LYS A 63 -1.59 -15.25 3.51
N ASP A 64 -1.56 -13.95 3.78
CA ASP A 64 -2.65 -13.25 4.45
C ASP A 64 -3.56 -12.61 3.38
N TYR A 65 -4.73 -13.21 3.15
CA TYR A 65 -5.55 -12.86 1.99
C TYR A 65 -6.54 -11.73 2.29
N GLN A 66 -6.89 -11.50 3.56
CA GLN A 66 -7.85 -10.46 3.95
C GLN A 66 -7.31 -9.05 3.63
N PRO A 67 -6.07 -8.67 4.00
CA PRO A 67 -5.52 -7.37 3.63
C PRO A 67 -5.25 -7.28 2.12
N ALA A 68 -4.92 -8.40 1.46
CA ALA A 68 -4.75 -8.43 0.01
C ALA A 68 -6.06 -8.08 -0.72
N ALA A 69 -7.17 -8.72 -0.36
CA ALA A 69 -8.48 -8.45 -0.95
C ALA A 69 -8.92 -6.99 -0.74
N LEU A 70 -8.77 -6.47 0.49
CA LEU A 70 -9.07 -5.07 0.81
C LEU A 70 -8.28 -4.12 -0.10
N ASN A 71 -6.97 -4.34 -0.22
CA ASN A 71 -6.10 -3.42 -0.94
C ASN A 71 -6.23 -3.56 -2.46
N ILE A 72 -6.65 -4.72 -2.99
CA ILE A 72 -7.02 -4.84 -4.41
C ILE A 72 -8.18 -3.90 -4.73
N ILE A 73 -9.25 -3.93 -3.93
CA ILE A 73 -10.42 -3.05 -4.13
C ILE A 73 -10.01 -1.59 -3.96
N TRP A 74 -9.21 -1.28 -2.95
CA TRP A 74 -8.73 0.07 -2.70
C TRP A 74 -7.87 0.60 -3.87
N ALA A 75 -6.96 -0.21 -4.40
CA ALA A 75 -6.15 0.14 -5.56
C ALA A 75 -7.01 0.40 -6.81
N LEU A 76 -8.06 -0.40 -7.04
CA LEU A 76 -9.00 -0.17 -8.14
C LEU A 76 -9.74 1.17 -7.99
N ILE A 77 -10.20 1.49 -6.78
CA ILE A 77 -10.85 2.79 -6.49
C ILE A 77 -9.87 3.94 -6.79
N ALA A 78 -8.63 3.83 -6.30
CA ALA A 78 -7.61 4.86 -6.53
C ALA A 78 -7.27 5.03 -8.02
N LEU A 79 -7.20 3.94 -8.77
CA LEU A 79 -6.94 3.97 -10.21
C LEU A 79 -8.09 4.63 -10.99
N ILE A 80 -9.35 4.28 -10.66
CA ILE A 80 -10.52 4.90 -11.28
C ILE A 80 -10.56 6.40 -10.97
N ALA A 81 -10.29 6.79 -9.72
CA ALA A 81 -10.23 8.19 -9.34
C ALA A 81 -9.11 8.94 -10.08
N LEU A 82 -7.94 8.34 -10.26
CA LEU A 82 -6.85 8.94 -11.06
C LEU A 82 -7.27 9.13 -12.52
N ALA A 83 -7.92 8.15 -13.12
CA ALA A 83 -8.39 8.24 -14.50
C ALA A 83 -9.45 9.34 -14.70
N GLN A 84 -10.19 9.72 -13.66
CA GLN A 84 -11.15 10.83 -13.70
C GLN A 84 -10.50 12.22 -13.52
N LEU A 85 -9.30 12.27 -12.94
CA LEU A 85 -8.58 13.53 -12.65
C LEU A 85 -7.64 13.98 -13.77
N LEU A 86 -7.33 13.08 -14.72
CA LEU A 86 -6.53 13.34 -15.92
C LEU A 86 -7.42 13.74 -17.09
#